data_AF-A0A699J775-F1
#
_entry.id   AF-A0A699J775-F1
#
_cell.length_a   1.000
_cell.length_b   1.000
_cell.length_c   1.000
_cell.angle_alpha   90.00
_cell.angle_beta   90.00
_cell.angle_gamma   90.00
#
_symmetry.space_group_name_H-M   'P 1'
#
loop_
_entity.id
_entity.type
_entity.pdbx_description
1 polymer ?
#
loop_
_entity_poly.entity_id
_entity_poly.type
_entity_poly.pdbx_seq_one_letter_code
_entity_poly.pdbx_strand_id
1 'polypeptide(L)'
;PAVKRYQVLKRKPQTKAQARKNMMVYLKNVHGFKMDYFKGMSYDDIRPIFEAKFNSNVAFLLKTKEQIEEDENRALKRLNETLAERAAKRKKLDDEVEELKRHLQIVPNKDDDV
;
A
#
# COMPACT_ATOMS: atom_id res chain seq x y z
N PRO A 1 -35.46 4.62 22.49
CA PRO A 1 -36.00 5.79 21.73
C PRO A 1 -34.98 6.46 20.78
N ALA A 2 -33.74 6.72 21.23
CA ALA A 2 -32.68 7.33 20.41
C ALA A 2 -32.14 6.43 19.28
N VAL A 3 -31.93 5.14 19.58
CA VAL A 3 -31.42 4.15 18.59
C VAL A 3 -32.35 3.99 17.38
N LYS A 4 -33.68 3.99 17.60
CA LYS A 4 -34.69 3.94 16.53
C LYS A 4 -34.65 5.20 15.64
N ARG A 5 -34.45 6.39 16.23
CA ARG A 5 -34.31 7.65 15.46
C ARG A 5 -33.04 7.67 14.62
N TYR A 6 -31.93 7.16 15.15
CA TYR A 6 -30.65 7.04 14.40
C TYR A 6 -30.76 6.08 13.20
N GLN A 7 -31.43 4.94 13.37
CA GLN A 7 -31.69 4.00 12.27
C GLN A 7 -32.64 4.59 11.21
N VAL A 8 -33.64 5.38 11.61
CA VAL A 8 -34.54 6.09 10.68
C VAL A 8 -33.80 7.20 9.92
N LEU A 9 -32.90 7.94 10.57
CA LEU A 9 -32.05 8.95 9.93
C LEU A 9 -31.10 8.34 8.87
N LYS A 10 -30.52 7.16 9.12
CA LYS A 10 -29.69 6.43 8.14
C LYS A 10 -30.47 5.88 6.94
N ARG A 11 -31.79 5.76 7.04
CA ARG A 11 -32.67 5.19 5.99
C ARG A 11 -33.41 6.24 5.15
N LYS A 12 -33.24 7.55 5.41
CA LYS A 12 -33.86 8.56 4.54
C LYS A 12 -33.19 8.51 3.17
N PRO A 13 -33.93 8.20 2.08
CA PRO A 13 -33.40 8.34 0.74
C PRO A 13 -32.91 9.78 0.57
N GLN A 14 -31.68 9.98 0.10
CA GLN A 14 -31.27 11.33 -0.28
C GLN A 14 -32.17 11.78 -1.42
N THR A 15 -32.80 12.95 -1.26
CA THR A 15 -33.59 13.54 -2.34
C THR A 15 -32.66 13.87 -3.51
N LYS A 16 -33.19 13.89 -4.75
CA LYS A 16 -32.40 14.31 -5.93
C LYS A 16 -31.74 15.67 -5.72
N ALA A 17 -32.40 16.59 -5.01
CA ALA A 17 -31.84 17.89 -4.67
C ALA A 17 -30.63 17.80 -3.71
N GLN A 18 -30.69 16.92 -2.69
CA GLN A 18 -29.57 16.70 -1.79
C GLN A 18 -28.40 16.01 -2.52
N ALA A 19 -28.68 14.99 -3.31
CA ALA A 19 -27.67 14.29 -4.10
C ALA A 19 -26.98 15.26 -5.08
N ARG A 20 -27.76 16.10 -5.78
CA ARG A 20 -27.24 17.18 -6.64
C ARG A 20 -26.30 18.11 -5.87
N LYS A 21 -26.70 18.60 -4.69
CA LYS A 21 -25.84 19.46 -3.85
C LYS A 21 -24.53 18.77 -3.48
N ASN A 22 -24.60 17.51 -3.06
CA ASN A 22 -23.42 16.73 -2.69
C ASN A 22 -22.46 16.56 -3.88
N MET A 23 -22.98 16.28 -5.08
CA MET A 23 -22.17 16.15 -6.31
C MET A 23 -21.46 17.47 -6.67
N MET A 24 -22.16 18.61 -6.62
CA MET A 24 -21.55 19.92 -6.90
C MET A 24 -20.44 20.27 -5.90
N VAL A 25 -20.67 20.02 -4.61
CA VAL A 25 -19.66 20.27 -3.56
C VAL A 25 -18.44 19.37 -3.77
N TYR A 26 -18.63 18.10 -4.11
CA TYR A 26 -17.51 17.21 -4.45
C TYR A 26 -16.70 17.73 -5.63
N LEU A 27 -17.38 18.06 -6.74
CA LEU A 27 -16.72 18.57 -7.95
C LEU A 27 -15.96 19.87 -7.69
N LYS A 28 -16.50 20.75 -6.84
CA LYS A 28 -15.79 21.95 -6.37
C LYS A 28 -14.53 21.60 -5.60
N ASN A 29 -14.63 20.71 -4.60
CA ASN A 29 -13.53 20.44 -3.67
C ASN A 29 -12.42 19.60 -4.30
N VAL A 30 -12.78 18.61 -5.12
CA VAL A 30 -11.82 17.63 -5.68
C VAL A 30 -11.27 18.09 -7.02
N HIS A 31 -12.11 18.72 -7.85
CA HIS A 31 -11.74 19.09 -9.22
C HIS A 31 -11.75 20.61 -9.48
N GLY A 32 -12.01 21.44 -8.45
CA GLY A 32 -11.92 22.89 -8.56
C GLY A 32 -13.03 23.55 -9.38
N PHE A 33 -14.15 22.86 -9.63
CA PHE A 33 -15.27 23.46 -10.36
C PHE A 33 -15.83 24.66 -9.60
N LYS A 34 -16.11 25.74 -10.33
CA LYS A 34 -16.84 26.89 -9.76
C LYS A 34 -18.32 26.53 -9.62
N MET A 35 -18.98 27.05 -8.58
CA MET A 35 -20.39 26.73 -8.30
C MET A 35 -21.37 27.37 -9.31
N ASP A 36 -20.96 28.45 -9.96
CA ASP A 36 -21.73 29.14 -11.00
C ASP A 36 -21.91 28.28 -12.26
N TYR A 37 -20.94 27.42 -12.58
CA TYR A 37 -21.04 26.44 -13.67
C TYR A 37 -22.30 25.55 -13.56
N PHE A 38 -22.71 25.20 -12.33
CA PHE A 38 -23.86 24.34 -12.09
C PHE A 38 -25.20 25.09 -11.96
N LYS A 39 -25.22 26.43 -12.17
CA LYS A 39 -26.47 27.20 -12.14
C LYS A 39 -27.40 26.74 -13.26
N GLY A 40 -28.66 26.50 -12.94
CA GLY A 40 -29.66 26.01 -13.89
C GLY A 40 -29.56 24.51 -14.25
N MET A 41 -28.42 23.86 -14.06
CA MET A 41 -28.27 22.43 -14.38
C MET A 41 -29.13 21.53 -13.48
N SER A 42 -29.77 20.51 -14.03
CA SER A 42 -30.55 19.54 -13.29
C SER A 42 -29.66 18.46 -12.63
N TYR A 43 -30.26 17.55 -11.87
CA TYR A 43 -29.55 16.37 -11.37
C TYR A 43 -29.02 15.51 -12.53
N ASP A 44 -29.82 15.33 -13.58
CA ASP A 44 -29.49 14.45 -14.69
C ASP A 44 -28.37 15.05 -15.58
N ASP A 45 -28.19 16.37 -15.58
CA ASP A 45 -27.07 17.04 -16.27
C ASP A 45 -25.75 16.95 -15.47
N ILE A 46 -25.83 17.01 -14.14
CA ILE A 46 -24.63 17.01 -13.26
C ILE A 46 -24.10 15.60 -13.04
N ARG A 47 -25.00 14.61 -13.00
CA ARG A 47 -24.67 13.21 -12.70
C ARG A 47 -23.58 12.63 -13.63
N PRO A 48 -23.65 12.77 -14.97
CA PRO A 48 -22.62 12.25 -15.87
C PRO A 48 -21.23 12.88 -15.63
N ILE A 49 -21.19 14.18 -15.31
CA ILE A 49 -19.94 14.90 -15.00
C ILE A 49 -19.32 14.34 -13.71
N PHE A 50 -20.15 14.16 -12.68
CA PHE A 50 -19.73 13.56 -11.43
C PHE A 50 -19.23 12.13 -11.64
N GLU A 51 -19.98 11.27 -12.33
CA GLU A 51 -19.60 9.88 -12.57
C GLU A 51 -18.27 9.78 -13.33
N ALA A 52 -18.07 10.59 -14.38
CA ALA A 52 -16.81 10.60 -15.13
C ALA A 52 -15.61 10.96 -14.25
N LYS A 53 -15.76 12.00 -13.41
CA LYS A 53 -14.71 12.46 -12.50
C LYS A 53 -14.45 11.48 -11.36
N PHE A 54 -15.51 10.94 -10.77
CA PHE A 54 -15.42 9.93 -9.72
C PHE A 54 -14.73 8.66 -10.22
N ASN A 55 -15.13 8.14 -11.38
CA ASN A 55 -14.53 6.94 -11.97
C ASN A 55 -13.06 7.16 -12.31
N SER A 56 -12.68 8.34 -12.81
CA SER A 56 -11.28 8.70 -13.04
C SER A 56 -10.46 8.66 -11.75
N ASN A 57 -11.01 9.13 -10.63
CA ASN A 57 -10.33 9.10 -9.34
C ASN A 57 -10.21 7.66 -8.80
N VAL A 58 -11.25 6.85 -8.95
CA VAL A 58 -11.22 5.43 -8.56
C VAL A 58 -10.15 4.67 -9.37
N ALA A 59 -10.10 4.90 -10.68
CA ALA A 59 -9.08 4.28 -11.54
C ALA A 59 -7.66 4.72 -11.15
N PHE A 60 -7.46 6.00 -10.84
CA PHE A 60 -6.17 6.50 -10.34
C PHE A 60 -5.77 5.83 -9.02
N LEU A 61 -6.68 5.78 -8.04
CA LEU A 61 -6.41 5.14 -6.74
C LEU A 61 -6.08 3.65 -6.87
N LEU A 62 -6.80 2.93 -7.74
CA LEU A 62 -6.54 1.52 -7.99
C LEU A 62 -5.14 1.32 -8.58
N LYS A 63 -4.77 2.13 -9.58
CA LYS A 63 -3.44 2.10 -10.19
C LYS A 63 -2.33 2.39 -9.18
N THR A 64 -2.51 3.40 -8.33
CA THR A 64 -1.52 3.72 -7.29
C THR A 64 -1.37 2.59 -6.28
N LYS A 65 -2.48 1.95 -5.89
CA LYS A 65 -2.42 0.79 -4.97
C LYS A 65 -1.63 -0.36 -5.58
N GLU A 66 -1.89 -0.69 -6.84
CA GLU A 66 -1.17 -1.75 -7.56
C GLU A 66 0.33 -1.46 -7.68
N GLN A 67 0.70 -0.21 -7.98
CA GLN A 67 2.11 0.21 -8.04
C GLN A 67 2.82 0.07 -6.69
N ILE A 68 2.18 0.47 -5.58
CA ILE A 68 2.74 0.31 -4.24
C ILE A 68 2.96 -1.17 -3.92
N GLU A 69 1.99 -2.01 -4.22
CA GLU A 69 2.09 -3.46 -4.00
C GLU A 69 3.21 -4.10 -4.85
N GLU A 70 3.38 -3.68 -6.11
CA GLU A 70 4.48 -4.14 -6.96
C GLU A 70 5.85 -3.71 -6.40
N ASP A 71 5.98 -2.45 -5.99
CA ASP A 71 7.23 -1.92 -5.43
C ASP A 71 7.60 -2.60 -4.10
N GLU A 72 6.62 -2.88 -3.24
CA GLU A 72 6.80 -3.66 -1.99
C GLU A 72 7.29 -5.08 -2.29
N ASN A 73 6.67 -5.78 -3.24
CA ASN A 73 7.08 -7.12 -3.65
C ASN A 73 8.50 -7.14 -4.23
N ARG A 74 8.86 -6.12 -5.02
CA ARG A 74 10.21 -5.95 -5.57
C ARG A 74 11.23 -5.71 -4.47
N ALA A 75 10.90 -4.88 -3.47
CA ALA A 75 11.76 -4.63 -2.32
C ALA A 75 11.98 -5.90 -1.49
N LEU A 76 10.91 -6.66 -1.22
CA LEU A 76 10.98 -7.94 -0.51
C LEU A 76 11.86 -8.97 -1.24
N LYS A 77 11.74 -9.07 -2.58
CA LYS A 77 12.58 -9.97 -3.38
C LYS A 77 14.07 -9.63 -3.23
N ARG A 78 14.43 -8.34 -3.35
CA ARG A 78 15.82 -7.87 -3.18
C ARG A 78 16.37 -8.15 -1.79
N LEU A 79 15.55 -8.01 -0.74
CA LEU A 79 15.93 -8.34 0.63
C LEU A 79 16.22 -9.83 0.80
N ASN A 80 15.37 -10.70 0.24
CA ASN A 80 15.56 -12.16 0.30
C ASN A 80 16.82 -12.60 -0.45
N GLU A 81 17.08 -12.04 -1.63
CA GLU A 81 18.33 -12.29 -2.39
C GLU A 81 19.56 -11.87 -1.56
N THR A 82 19.53 -10.68 -0.97
CA THR A 82 20.61 -10.18 -0.10
C THR A 82 20.83 -11.05 1.14
N LEU A 83 19.74 -11.53 1.75
CA LEU A 83 19.80 -12.45 2.90
C LEU A 83 20.45 -13.78 2.50
N ALA A 84 20.06 -14.34 1.36
CA ALA A 84 20.62 -15.59 0.83
C ALA A 84 22.12 -15.46 0.54
N GLU A 85 22.55 -14.36 -0.07
CA GLU A 85 23.97 -14.08 -0.30
C GLU A 85 24.76 -13.97 1.01
N ARG A 86 24.22 -13.26 2.01
CA ARG A 86 24.85 -13.14 3.34
C ARG A 86 24.95 -14.49 4.05
N ALA A 87 23.91 -15.33 3.96
CA ALA A 87 23.92 -16.68 4.52
C ALA A 87 24.97 -17.57 3.83
N ALA A 88 25.07 -17.51 2.51
CA ALA A 88 26.07 -18.24 1.75
C ALA A 88 27.51 -17.81 2.10
N LYS A 89 27.75 -16.50 2.25
CA LYS A 89 29.06 -15.97 2.69
C LYS A 89 29.42 -16.42 4.11
N ARG A 90 28.46 -16.40 5.05
CA ARG A 90 28.68 -16.89 6.43
C ARG A 90 29.06 -18.35 6.45
N LYS A 91 28.33 -19.21 5.72
CA LYS A 91 28.64 -20.64 5.64
C LYS A 91 30.07 -20.90 5.18
N LYS A 92 30.54 -20.20 4.13
CA LYS A 92 31.92 -20.32 3.65
C LYS A 92 32.94 -19.93 4.72
N LEU A 93 32.70 -18.84 5.46
CA LEU A 93 33.57 -18.43 6.56
C LEU A 93 33.58 -19.46 7.69
N ASP A 94 32.43 -20.04 8.04
CA ASP A 94 32.34 -21.08 9.06
C ASP A 94 33.13 -22.33 8.66
N ASP A 95 33.06 -22.74 7.38
CA ASP A 95 33.83 -23.86 6.83
C ASP A 95 35.35 -23.60 6.89
N GLU A 96 35.81 -22.39 6.51
CA GLU A 96 37.21 -21.96 6.58
C GLU A 96 37.74 -21.91 8.03
N VAL A 97 36.92 -21.46 8.97
CA VAL A 97 37.27 -21.43 10.41
C VAL A 97 37.46 -22.85 10.96
N GLU A 98 36.57 -23.79 10.61
CA GLU A 98 36.71 -25.18 11.03
C GLU A 98 37.94 -25.86 10.39
N GLU A 99 38.27 -25.51 9.14
CA GLU A 99 39.52 -25.96 8.51
C GLU A 99 40.75 -25.41 9.22
N LEU A 100 40.80 -24.12 9.53
CA LEU A 100 41.92 -23.50 10.27
C LEU A 100 42.09 -24.13 11.66
N LYS A 101 40.98 -24.42 12.35
CA LYS A 101 40.99 -25.07 13.65
C LYS A 101 41.58 -26.48 13.60
N ARG A 102 41.34 -27.25 12.52
CA ARG A 102 42.01 -28.54 12.29
C ARG A 102 43.52 -28.37 12.09
N HIS A 103 43.96 -27.37 11.34
CA HIS A 103 45.39 -27.11 11.11
C HIS A 103 46.14 -26.67 12.37
N LEU A 104 45.48 -25.95 13.27
CA LEU A 104 46.05 -25.49 14.54
C LEU A 104 46.01 -26.56 15.66
N GLN A 105 45.45 -27.74 15.38
CA GLN A 105 45.34 -28.80 16.38
C GLN A 105 46.72 -29.43 16.64
N ILE A 106 47.40 -28.95 17.68
CA ILE A 106 48.67 -29.50 18.14
C ILE A 106 48.42 -30.90 18.70
N VAL A 107 49.01 -31.91 18.06
CA VAL A 107 49.11 -33.26 18.60
C VAL A 107 50.16 -33.22 19.72
N PRO A 108 49.86 -33.69 20.95
CA PRO A 108 50.89 -33.81 21.97
C PRO A 108 51.98 -34.76 21.46
N ASN A 109 53.18 -34.24 21.22
CA ASN A 109 54.31 -35.06 20.84
C ASN A 109 54.91 -35.69 22.12
N LYS A 110 55.28 -36.97 22.07
CA LYS A 110 55.82 -37.70 23.23
C LYS A 110 57.30 -37.41 23.52
N ASP A 111 57.94 -36.55 22.74
CA ASP A 111 59.38 -36.28 22.79
C ASP A 111 59.74 -34.92 23.41
N ASP A 112 58.78 -34.23 24.04
CA ASP A 112 58.97 -32.91 24.69
C ASP A 112 59.20 -33.02 26.22
N ASP A 113 59.70 -34.15 26.70
CA ASP A 113 60.30 -34.30 28.04
C ASP A 113 61.83 -34.29 27.88
N VAL A 114 62.46 -33.14 28.10
CA VAL A 114 63.91 -32.96 28.33
C VAL A 114 64.18 -32.78 29.81
#